data_AF-A0A661MR88-F1
#
_entry.id   AF-A0A661MR88-F1
#
_cell.length_a   1.000
_cell.length_b   1.000
_cell.length_c   1.000
_cell.angle_alpha   90.00
_cell.angle_beta   90.00
_cell.angle_gamma   90.00
#
_symmetry.space_group_name_H-M   'P 1'
#
loop_
_entity.id
_entity.type
_entity.pdbx_description
1 polymer ?
#
loop_
_entity_poly.entity_id
_entity_poly.type
_entity_poly.pdbx_seq_one_letter_code
_entity_poly.pdbx_strand_id
1 'polypeptide(L)'
;MRRTSKPPSSNTAVYCPELGQIVQFSYCRNGGEGVPCPKITMCWYDVFLVEQYLRENLSSCEWDKFLAQRAKHRFAVVLEAMAKY
;
A
#
# COMPACT_ATOMS: atom_id res chain seq x y z
N MET A 1 19.54 7.22 7.82
CA MET A 1 18.69 6.74 8.94
C MET A 1 18.25 5.31 8.63
N ARG A 2 18.53 4.32 9.50
CA ARG A 2 18.06 2.94 9.30
C ARG A 2 16.57 2.89 9.65
N ARG A 3 15.70 2.90 8.64
CA ARG A 3 14.27 2.63 8.86
C ARG A 3 14.13 1.14 9.19
N THR A 4 13.27 0.80 10.16
CA THR A 4 13.02 -0.59 10.57
C THR A 4 11.82 -1.16 9.81
N SER A 5 11.78 -2.48 9.61
CA SER A 5 10.61 -3.21 9.11
C SER A 5 9.56 -3.49 10.19
N LYS A 6 9.78 -3.03 11.43
CA LYS A 6 8.83 -3.20 12.52
C LYS A 6 7.55 -2.42 12.24
N PRO A 7 6.36 -3.05 12.27
CA PRO A 7 5.11 -2.35 12.05
C PRO A 7 4.90 -1.33 13.18
N PRO A 8 4.36 -0.14 12.86
CA PRO A 8 4.00 0.82 13.87
C PRO A 8 2.80 0.28 14.67
N SER A 9 2.73 0.59 15.97
CA SER A 9 1.61 0.16 16.83
C SER A 9 0.28 0.53 16.19
N SER A 10 -0.76 -0.29 16.39
CA SER A 10 -2.09 -0.18 15.76
C SER A 10 -2.77 1.19 15.86
N ASN A 11 -2.30 2.04 16.78
CA ASN A 11 -2.75 3.42 16.97
C ASN A 11 -2.14 4.42 15.97
N THR A 12 -1.28 3.96 15.06
CA THR A 12 -0.64 4.82 14.07
C THR A 12 -1.59 4.99 12.89
N ALA A 13 -1.81 6.25 12.51
CA ALA A 13 -2.69 6.61 11.43
C ALA A 13 -2.01 7.63 10.52
N VAL A 14 -2.27 7.53 9.22
CA VAL A 14 -1.75 8.45 8.21
C VAL A 14 -2.92 9.06 7.43
N TYR A 15 -2.72 10.27 6.93
CA TYR A 15 -3.70 10.90 6.05
C TYR A 15 -3.74 10.16 4.72
N CYS A 16 -4.91 9.63 4.36
CA CYS A 16 -5.12 8.97 3.08
C CYS A 16 -5.57 10.00 2.04
N PRO A 17 -4.77 10.27 0.98
CA PRO A 17 -5.17 11.21 -0.06
C PRO A 17 -6.35 10.69 -0.91
N GLU A 18 -6.60 9.38 -0.93
CA GLU A 18 -7.73 8.79 -1.68
C GLU A 18 -9.05 8.94 -0.95
N LEU A 19 -9.07 8.71 0.37
CA LEU A 19 -10.28 8.79 1.19
C LEU A 19 -10.49 10.19 1.81
N GLY A 20 -9.50 11.07 1.73
CA GLY A 20 -9.55 12.42 2.32
C GLY A 20 -9.62 12.42 3.85
N GLN A 21 -9.20 11.33 4.50
CA GLN A 21 -9.32 11.16 5.95
C GLN A 21 -8.12 10.42 6.54
N ILE A 22 -7.98 10.51 7.87
CA ILE A 22 -6.94 9.82 8.61
C ILE A 22 -7.37 8.36 8.81
N VAL A 23 -6.56 7.42 8.34
CA VAL A 23 -6.83 5.98 8.42
C VAL A 23 -5.71 5.26 9.16
N GLN A 24 -6.07 4.22 9.90
CA GLN A 24 -5.11 3.40 10.64
C GLN A 24 -4.43 2.37 9.72
N PHE A 25 -3.24 1.91 10.12
CA PHE A 25 -2.52 0.86 9.38
C PHE A 25 -3.37 -0.40 9.15
N SER A 26 -4.16 -0.80 10.14
CA SER A 26 -5.08 -1.95 10.05
C SER A 26 -6.09 -1.82 8.90
N TYR A 27 -6.57 -0.61 8.65
CA TYR A 27 -7.49 -0.33 7.54
C TYR A 27 -6.79 -0.49 6.20
N CYS A 28 -5.60 0.11 6.05
CA CYS A 28 -4.79 -0.04 4.83
C CYS A 28 -4.35 -1.48 4.58
N ARG A 29 -4.11 -2.26 5.64
CA ARG A 29 -3.65 -3.65 5.57
C ARG A 29 -4.76 -4.60 5.11
N ASN A 30 -5.97 -4.46 5.62
CA ASN A 30 -7.07 -5.36 5.28
C ASN A 30 -7.68 -5.04 3.91
N GLY A 31 -7.72 -3.76 3.51
CA GLY A 31 -8.31 -3.32 2.24
C GLY A 31 -9.75 -3.80 2.01
N GLY A 32 -10.35 -3.38 0.89
CA GLY A 32 -11.74 -3.75 0.58
C GLY A 32 -11.95 -5.24 0.24
N GLU A 33 -10.88 -5.95 -0.14
CA GLU A 33 -10.94 -7.32 -0.69
C GLU A 33 -9.97 -8.29 0.00
N GLY A 34 -9.54 -7.99 1.23
CA GLY A 34 -8.57 -8.80 1.97
C GLY A 34 -7.11 -8.62 1.53
N VAL A 35 -6.87 -7.74 0.56
CA VAL A 35 -5.53 -7.35 0.08
C VAL A 35 -5.18 -5.94 0.53
N PRO A 36 -3.91 -5.67 0.90
CA PRO A 36 -3.50 -4.34 1.32
C PRO A 36 -3.61 -3.32 0.18
N CYS A 37 -3.93 -2.07 0.54
CA CYS A 37 -4.04 -0.95 -0.39
C CYS A 37 -2.77 -0.82 -1.25
N PRO A 38 -2.86 -0.66 -2.59
CA PRO A 38 -1.67 -0.62 -3.45
C PRO A 38 -0.76 0.57 -3.15
N LYS A 39 -1.31 1.66 -2.59
CA LYS A 39 -0.56 2.86 -2.17
C LYS A 39 0.03 2.75 -0.77
N ILE A 40 -0.24 1.67 -0.02
CA ILE A 40 0.27 1.49 1.35
C ILE A 40 1.80 1.62 1.39
N THR A 41 2.50 1.13 0.36
CA THR A 41 3.95 1.21 0.26
C THR A 41 4.47 2.63 0.13
N MET A 42 3.72 3.53 -0.49
CA MET A 42 4.06 4.95 -0.55
C MET A 42 3.61 5.71 0.70
N CYS A 43 2.36 5.55 1.13
CA CYS A 43 1.80 6.28 2.26
C CYS A 43 2.55 6.00 3.57
N TRP A 44 3.02 4.77 3.75
CA TRP A 44 3.73 4.34 4.96
C TRP A 44 5.25 4.30 4.80
N TYR A 45 5.79 4.62 3.62
CA TYR A 45 7.23 4.60 3.34
C TYR A 45 8.03 5.51 4.30
N ASP A 46 7.44 6.65 4.65
CA ASP A 46 8.05 7.64 5.52
C ASP A 46 8.08 7.17 6.99
N VAL A 47 7.06 6.42 7.39
CA VAL A 47 6.89 5.90 8.76
C VAL A 47 7.83 4.70 9.00
N PHE A 48 7.84 3.71 8.11
CA PHE A 48 8.64 2.49 8.26
C PHE A 48 8.85 1.76 6.93
N LEU A 49 9.67 0.69 6.92
CA LEU A 49 9.88 -0.14 5.73
C LEU A 49 8.72 -1.12 5.51
N VAL A 50 7.56 -0.55 5.19
CA VAL A 50 6.32 -1.29 4.91
C VAL A 50 6.46 -2.33 3.80
N GLU A 51 7.31 -2.09 2.79
CA GLU A 51 7.54 -3.06 1.72
C GLU A 51 8.24 -4.33 2.24
N GLN A 52 9.25 -4.19 3.11
CA GLN A 52 9.90 -5.34 3.76
C GLN A 52 8.92 -6.05 4.69
N TYR A 53 8.19 -5.30 5.51
CA TYR A 53 7.17 -5.85 6.41
C TYR A 53 6.14 -6.71 5.65
N LEU A 54 5.60 -6.19 4.56
CA LEU A 54 4.63 -6.91 3.74
C LEU A 54 5.26 -8.15 3.11
N ARG A 55 6.50 -8.07 2.63
CA ARG A 55 7.20 -9.23 2.07
C ARG A 55 7.46 -10.34 3.11
N GLU A 56 7.69 -9.98 4.37
CA GLU A 56 7.88 -10.91 5.47
C GLU A 56 6.55 -11.47 6.01
N ASN A 57 5.44 -10.72 5.91
CA ASN A 57 4.15 -11.07 6.51
C ASN A 57 3.12 -11.64 5.51
N LEU A 58 3.26 -11.38 4.21
CA LEU A 58 2.36 -11.90 3.18
C LEU A 58 2.91 -13.21 2.60
N SER A 59 2.01 -14.15 2.35
CA SER A 59 2.30 -15.34 1.56
C SER A 59 2.64 -14.95 0.11
N SER A 60 3.40 -15.79 -0.59
CA SER A 60 3.81 -15.56 -1.99
C SER A 60 2.64 -15.25 -2.92
N CYS A 61 1.49 -15.90 -2.71
CA CYS A 61 0.25 -15.66 -3.47
C CYS A 61 -0.33 -14.26 -3.23
N GLU A 62 -0.39 -13.82 -1.97
CA GLU A 62 -0.90 -12.49 -1.60
C GLU A 62 0.06 -11.39 -2.06
N TRP A 63 1.36 -11.66 -2.01
CA TRP A 63 2.39 -10.76 -2.51
C TRP A 63 2.28 -10.56 -4.03
N ASP A 64 2.07 -11.62 -4.80
CA ASP A 64 1.86 -11.53 -6.24
C ASP A 64 0.61 -10.73 -6.59
N LYS A 65 -0.53 -10.99 -5.91
CA LYS A 65 -1.76 -10.19 -6.06
C LYS A 65 -1.52 -8.71 -5.75
N PHE A 66 -0.79 -8.41 -4.68
CA PHE A 66 -0.44 -7.05 -4.31
C PHE A 66 0.39 -6.35 -5.40
N LEU A 67 1.40 -7.04 -5.95
CA LEU A 67 2.20 -6.52 -7.06
C LEU A 67 1.37 -6.32 -8.33
N ALA A 68 0.48 -7.25 -8.66
CA ALA A 68 -0.43 -7.16 -9.80
C ALA A 68 -1.38 -5.96 -9.65
N GLN A 69 -1.94 -5.73 -8.46
CA GLN A 69 -2.80 -4.58 -8.15
C GLN A 69 -2.02 -3.25 -8.23
N ARG A 70 -0.79 -3.22 -7.72
CA ARG A 70 0.10 -2.05 -7.83
C ARG A 70 0.43 -1.75 -9.30
N ALA A 71 0.69 -2.77 -10.11
CA ALA A 71 0.94 -2.63 -11.54
C ALA A 71 -0.29 -2.05 -12.24
N LYS A 72 -1.49 -2.59 -12.00
CA LYS A 72 -2.75 -2.04 -12.55
C LYS A 72 -2.91 -0.55 -12.22
N HIS A 73 -2.65 -0.15 -10.98
CA HIS A 73 -2.74 1.27 -10.61
C HIS A 73 -1.67 2.14 -11.29
N ARG A 74 -0.48 1.62 -11.62
CA ARG A 74 0.55 2.37 -12.34
C ARG A 74 0.28 2.47 -13.85
N PHE A 75 -0.19 1.39 -14.47
CA PHE A 75 -0.42 1.33 -15.90
C PHE A 75 -1.77 1.95 -16.31
N ALA A 76 -2.81 1.88 -15.46
CA ALA A 76 -4.10 2.51 -15.75
C ALA A 76 -3.95 4.02 -16.05
N VAL A 77 -3.15 4.73 -15.24
CA VAL A 77 -2.89 6.16 -15.42
C VAL A 77 -2.20 6.47 -16.75
N VAL A 78 -1.26 5.62 -17.18
CA VAL A 78 -0.55 5.80 -18.46
C VAL A 78 -1.49 5.50 -19.62
N LEU A 79 -2.26 4.41 -19.56
CA LEU A 79 -3.15 4.02 -20.65
C LEU A 79 -4.31 5.01 -20.83
N GLU A 80 -4.89 5.52 -19.75
CA GLU A 80 -5.92 6.57 -19.79
C GLU A 80 -5.39 7.87 -20.38
N ALA A 81 -4.11 8.20 -20.15
CA ALA A 81 -3.48 9.38 -20.77
C ALA A 81 -3.28 9.20 -22.29
N MET A 82 -3.13 7.96 -22.77
CA MET A 82 -2.94 7.64 -24.19
C MET A 82 -4.28 7.54 -24.95
N ALA A 83 -5.33 7.04 -24.31
CA ALA A 83 -6.67 6.87 -24.92
C ALA A 83 -7.45 8.18 -25.06
N LYS A 84 -6.94 9.29 -24.52
CA LYS A 84 -7.55 10.63 -24.60
C LYS A 84 -7.03 11.47 -25.77
N TYR A 85 -6.19 10.89 -26.62
CA TYR A 85 -5.65 11.47 -27.85
C TYR A 85 -6.20 10.70 -29.06
#